data_AF-F4BWQ9-F1
#
_entry.id   AF-F4BWQ9-F1
#
_cell.length_a   1.000
_cell.length_b   1.000
_cell.length_c   1.000
_cell.angle_alpha   90.00
_cell.angle_beta   90.00
_cell.angle_gamma   90.00
#
_symmetry.space_group_name_H-M   'P 1'
#
loop_
_entity.id
_entity.type
_entity.pdbx_description
1 polymer ?
#
loop_
_entity_poly.entity_id
_entity_poly.type
_entity_poly.pdbx_seq_one_letter_code
_entity_poly.pdbx_strand_id
1 'polypeptide(L)'
;MVNQMVEKTLLASGSPITQRIDAVKALLAWKKVSCDPLPEFVEMGDGDSRLVLVLSNKKDAYYTVTAKGCSCPAATYHHGPCKHQKKYFPQEANLRDGLPGWPGGAHGPVEVI
;
A
#
# COMPACT_ATOMS: atom_id res chain seq x y z
N MET A 1 -2.02 -4.66 42.15
CA MET A 1 -2.23 -3.78 40.99
C MET A 1 -2.49 -4.64 39.76
N VAL A 2 -3.65 -4.51 39.11
CA VAL A 2 -3.87 -5.14 37.80
C VAL A 2 -3.18 -4.28 36.75
N ASN A 3 -2.18 -4.84 36.06
CA ASN A 3 -1.58 -4.18 34.91
C ASN A 3 -2.66 -4.10 33.82
N GLN A 4 -3.20 -2.91 33.59
CA GLN A 4 -3.96 -2.61 32.38
C GLN A 4 -3.06 -2.95 31.19
N MET A 5 -3.38 -4.05 30.51
CA MET A 5 -2.97 -4.21 29.13
C MET A 5 -3.71 -3.11 28.38
N VAL A 6 -2.96 -2.10 27.94
CA VAL A 6 -3.47 -1.13 26.97
C VAL A 6 -3.78 -1.93 25.72
N GLU A 7 -5.04 -2.29 25.55
CA GLU A 7 -5.61 -2.79 24.31
C GLU A 7 -5.49 -1.66 23.29
N LYS A 8 -4.29 -1.50 22.73
CA LYS A 8 -4.08 -0.78 21.48
C LYS A 8 -4.89 -1.55 20.44
N THR A 9 -6.12 -1.11 20.23
CA THR A 9 -6.95 -1.50 19.10
C THR A 9 -6.05 -1.65 17.88
N LEU A 10 -5.83 -2.90 17.45
CA LEU A 10 -4.85 -3.25 16.41
C LEU A 10 -5.14 -2.58 15.06
N LEU A 11 -6.35 -2.01 14.91
CA LEU A 11 -6.85 -1.36 13.70
C LEU A 11 -6.98 0.18 13.82
N ALA A 12 -6.53 0.81 14.91
CA ALA A 12 -6.87 2.21 15.23
C ALA A 12 -6.21 3.29 14.36
N SER A 13 -5.34 2.94 13.41
CA SER A 13 -4.77 3.89 12.47
C SER A 13 -5.33 3.61 11.09
N GLY A 14 -6.21 4.48 10.59
CA GLY A 14 -6.66 4.47 9.18
C GLY A 14 -5.54 4.74 8.16
N SER A 15 -4.28 4.56 8.55
CA SER A 15 -3.08 4.75 7.76
C SER A 15 -2.13 3.58 7.98
N PRO A 16 -1.40 3.15 6.94
CA PRO A 16 -0.45 2.04 7.05
C PRO A 16 0.69 2.37 8.03
N ILE A 17 0.94 1.46 8.97
CA ILE A 17 2.04 1.56 9.96
C ILE A 17 3.22 0.68 9.51
N THR A 18 4.45 1.14 9.75
CA THR A 18 5.68 0.35 9.55
C THR A 18 5.78 -0.81 10.55
N GLN A 19 6.05 -2.01 10.05
CA GLN A 19 6.11 -3.24 10.83
C GLN A 19 7.55 -3.60 11.23
N ARG A 20 7.72 -4.14 12.45
CA ARG A 20 9.02 -4.64 12.93
C ARG A 20 9.35 -5.99 12.30
N ILE A 21 10.63 -6.28 12.11
CA ILE A 21 11.09 -7.55 11.51
C ILE A 21 10.65 -8.76 12.33
N ASP A 22 10.76 -8.67 13.65
CA ASP A 22 10.37 -9.77 14.56
C ASP A 22 8.88 -10.14 14.41
N ALA A 23 8.01 -9.14 14.32
CA ALA A 23 6.59 -9.34 14.06
C ALA A 23 6.34 -10.01 12.69
N VAL A 24 7.08 -9.60 11.65
CA VAL A 24 6.97 -10.20 10.31
C VAL A 24 7.49 -11.64 10.30
N LYS A 25 8.57 -11.94 11.02
CA LYS A 25 9.07 -13.31 11.19
C LYS A 25 8.04 -14.20 11.89
N ALA A 26 7.41 -13.71 12.95
CA ALA A 26 6.33 -14.42 13.63
C ALA A 26 5.13 -14.67 12.70
N LEU A 27 4.76 -13.67 11.89
CA LEU A 27 3.69 -13.81 10.89
C LEU A 27 4.03 -14.83 9.79
N LEU A 28 5.27 -14.82 9.27
CA LEU A 28 5.73 -15.79 8.27
C LEU A 28 5.80 -17.22 8.82
N ALA A 29 6.25 -17.37 10.07
CA ALA A 29 6.25 -18.65 10.77
C ALA A 29 4.83 -19.19 10.94
N TRP A 30 3.86 -18.34 11.33
CA TRP A 30 2.45 -18.72 11.39
C TRP A 30 1.90 -19.14 10.02
N LYS A 31 2.26 -18.42 8.96
CA LYS A 31 1.89 -18.74 7.56
C LYS A 31 2.61 -20.01 7.02
N LYS A 32 3.49 -20.64 7.81
CA LYS A 32 4.35 -21.77 7.42
C LYS A 32 5.26 -21.46 6.21
N VAL A 33 5.62 -20.19 6.02
CA VAL A 33 6.55 -19.75 4.97
C VAL A 33 7.95 -19.66 5.56
N SER A 34 8.92 -20.32 4.93
CA SER A 34 10.33 -20.25 5.33
C SER A 34 10.86 -18.82 5.19
N CYS A 35 11.43 -18.29 6.26
CA CYS A 35 11.92 -16.91 6.36
C CYS A 35 13.45 -16.80 6.11
N ASP A 36 14.10 -17.88 5.70
CA ASP A 36 15.55 -17.90 5.49
C ASP A 36 15.86 -18.17 4.00
N PRO A 37 16.31 -17.16 3.23
CA PRO A 37 16.58 -15.76 3.61
C PRO A 37 15.30 -14.89 3.71
N LEU A 38 15.40 -13.76 4.44
CA LEU A 38 14.30 -12.80 4.60
C LEU A 38 13.77 -12.33 3.24
N PRO A 39 12.47 -12.48 2.96
CA PRO A 39 11.90 -12.07 1.68
C PRO A 39 11.95 -10.54 1.53
N GLU A 40 12.38 -10.07 0.36
CA GLU A 40 12.43 -8.64 0.02
C GLU A 40 11.04 -7.99 0.01
N PHE A 41 10.02 -8.76 -0.37
CA PHE A 41 8.63 -8.35 -0.30
C PHE A 41 7.77 -9.55 0.10
N VAL A 42 6.73 -9.28 0.89
CA VAL A 42 5.74 -10.28 1.31
C VAL A 42 4.36 -9.74 0.99
N GLU A 43 3.63 -10.47 0.17
CA GLU A 43 2.24 -10.16 -0.13
C GLU A 43 1.32 -10.87 0.88
N MET A 44 0.37 -10.11 1.42
CA MET A 44 -0.64 -10.60 2.34
C MET A 44 -2.01 -10.05 1.94
N GLY A 45 -3.06 -10.82 2.22
CA GLY A 45 -4.43 -10.51 1.78
C GLY A 45 -4.74 -10.99 0.37
N ASP A 46 -6.02 -10.97 0.03
CA ASP A 46 -6.58 -11.36 -1.26
C ASP A 46 -7.62 -10.29 -1.68
N GLY A 47 -7.82 -10.12 -3.00
CA GLY A 47 -8.74 -9.13 -3.57
C GLY A 47 -8.52 -7.70 -3.07
N ASP A 48 -9.59 -7.07 -2.57
CA ASP A 48 -9.63 -5.67 -2.13
C ASP A 48 -8.80 -5.37 -0.86
N SER A 49 -8.35 -6.41 -0.15
CA SER A 49 -7.51 -6.28 1.06
C SER A 49 -6.04 -6.62 0.81
N ARG A 50 -5.59 -6.55 -0.45
CA ARG A 50 -4.18 -6.78 -0.79
C ARG A 50 -3.28 -5.76 -0.09
N LEU A 51 -2.31 -6.28 0.66
CA LEU A 51 -1.24 -5.52 1.28
C LEU A 51 0.11 -6.13 0.91
N VAL A 52 1.12 -5.27 0.76
CA VAL A 52 2.49 -5.70 0.47
C VAL A 52 3.40 -5.13 1.53
N LEU A 53 4.10 -6.01 2.24
CA LEU A 53 5.18 -5.63 3.13
C LEU A 53 6.48 -5.58 2.32
N VAL A 54 7.13 -4.43 2.29
CA VAL A 54 8.38 -4.23 1.54
C VAL A 54 9.53 -4.03 2.53
N LEU A 55 10.58 -4.81 2.39
CA LEU A 55 11.76 -4.72 3.23
C LEU A 55 12.48 -3.37 3.01
N SER A 56 12.84 -2.69 4.10
CA SER A 56 13.70 -1.52 4.08
C SER A 56 15.07 -1.88 3.51
N ASN A 57 15.72 -0.96 2.79
CA ASN A 57 17.08 -1.17 2.27
C ASN A 57 18.09 -1.45 3.41
N LYS A 58 17.88 -0.83 4.58
CA LYS A 58 18.67 -1.07 5.80
C LYS A 58 18.34 -2.40 6.49
N LYS A 59 17.36 -3.15 5.98
CA LYS A 59 16.90 -4.45 6.51
C LYS A 59 16.56 -4.38 8.01
N ASP A 60 15.96 -3.27 8.44
CA ASP A 60 15.59 -2.98 9.83
C ASP A 60 14.07 -3.01 10.09
N ALA A 61 13.26 -2.80 9.04
CA ALA A 61 11.81 -2.75 9.12
C ALA A 61 11.14 -3.13 7.79
N TYR A 62 9.84 -3.45 7.85
CA TYR A 62 8.99 -3.64 6.68
C TYR A 62 8.00 -2.48 6.56
N TYR A 63 7.95 -1.84 5.39
CA TYR A 63 6.95 -0.84 5.07
C TYR A 63 5.67 -1.49 4.59
N THR A 64 4.53 -1.03 5.10
CA THR A 64 3.23 -1.53 4.72
C THR A 64 2.71 -0.71 3.54
N VAL A 65 2.46 -1.38 2.42
CA VAL A 65 2.00 -0.78 1.17
C VAL A 65 0.61 -1.31 0.87
N THR A 66 -0.30 -0.39 0.61
CA THR A 66 -1.70 -0.67 0.23
C THR A 66 -2.04 0.17 -1.01
N ALA A 67 -3.16 -0.14 -1.67
CA ALA A 67 -3.64 0.65 -2.81
C ALA A 67 -3.91 2.13 -2.46
N LYS A 68 -4.24 2.43 -1.19
CA LYS A 68 -4.59 3.78 -0.72
C LYS A 68 -3.41 4.55 -0.12
N GLY A 69 -2.31 3.88 0.20
CA GLY A 69 -1.22 4.53 0.93
C GLY A 69 -0.06 3.60 1.27
N CYS A 70 1.04 4.19 1.75
CA CYS A 70 2.25 3.48 2.14
C CYS A 70 2.84 4.09 3.42
N SER A 71 3.43 3.26 4.28
CA SER A 71 4.07 3.71 5.53
C SER A 71 5.49 4.23 5.36
N CYS A 72 6.03 4.26 4.13
CA CYS A 72 7.40 4.69 3.90
C CYS A 72 7.54 6.22 4.07
N PRO A 73 8.73 6.72 4.46
CA PRO A 73 8.96 8.17 4.62
C PRO A 73 8.60 8.98 3.38
N ALA A 74 8.82 8.42 2.18
CA ALA A 74 8.48 9.10 0.94
C ALA A 74 6.96 9.34 0.77
N ALA A 75 6.11 8.46 1.28
CA ALA A 75 4.67 8.68 1.26
C ALA A 75 4.20 9.67 2.34
N THR A 76 4.96 9.80 3.44
CA THR A 76 4.69 10.79 4.49
C THR A 76 5.08 12.21 4.06
N TYR A 77 6.25 12.37 3.44
CA TYR A 77 6.79 13.68 3.07
C TYR A 77 6.38 14.17 1.68
N HIS A 78 5.93 13.27 0.78
CA HIS A 78 5.43 13.65 -0.53
C HIS A 78 3.93 13.34 -0.65
N HIS A 79 3.13 14.34 -1.02
CA HIS A 79 1.68 14.24 -1.21
C HIS A 79 1.29 13.50 -2.52
N GLY A 80 1.91 12.34 -2.79
CA GLY A 80 1.66 11.56 -4.00
C GLY A 80 2.12 10.10 -3.89
N PRO A 81 1.76 9.25 -4.87
CA PRO A 81 2.07 7.82 -4.83
C PRO A 81 3.58 7.58 -4.83
N CYS A 82 4.07 6.97 -3.75
CA CYS A 82 5.49 6.64 -3.61
C CYS A 82 5.91 5.51 -4.58
N LYS A 83 7.23 5.33 -4.76
CA LYS A 83 7.80 4.26 -5.59
C LYS A 83 7.28 2.85 -5.28
N HIS A 84 6.93 2.58 -4.02
CA HIS A 84 6.40 1.27 -3.62
C HIS A 84 4.96 1.08 -4.09
N GLN A 85 4.11 2.12 -3.97
CA GLN A 85 2.73 2.05 -4.47
C GLN A 85 2.73 1.89 -5.98
N LYS A 86 3.51 2.69 -6.73
CA LYS A 86 3.60 2.57 -8.19
C LYS A 86 4.07 1.19 -8.67
N LYS A 87 4.94 0.53 -7.91
CA LYS A 87 5.49 -0.79 -8.25
C LYS A 87 4.50 -1.93 -8.00
N TYR A 88 3.82 -1.92 -6.85
CA TYR A 88 2.98 -3.05 -6.41
C TYR A 88 1.48 -2.82 -6.63
N PHE A 89 1.06 -1.57 -6.76
CA PHE A 89 -0.32 -1.13 -7.00
C PHE A 89 -0.34 -0.10 -8.14
N PRO A 90 -0.01 -0.51 -9.38
CA PRO A 90 -0.17 0.38 -10.52
C PRO A 90 -1.63 0.80 -10.61
N GLN A 91 -1.89 2.11 -10.55
CA GLN A 91 -3.21 2.64 -10.82
C GLN A 91 -3.56 2.36 -12.28
N GLU A 92 -4.78 1.92 -12.54
CA GLU A 92 -5.29 1.82 -13.90
C GLU A 92 -5.23 3.22 -14.53
N ALA A 93 -4.76 3.30 -15.78
CA ALA A 93 -4.72 4.57 -16.51
C ALA A 93 -6.13 5.17 -16.50
N ASN A 94 -6.26 6.49 -16.29
CA ASN A 94 -7.59 7.08 -16.36
C ASN A 94 -8.14 6.79 -17.75
N LEU A 95 -9.34 6.22 -17.83
CA LEU A 95 -10.02 5.96 -19.10
C LEU A 95 -10.00 7.22 -20.00
N ARG A 96 -10.11 8.39 -19.36
CA ARG A 96 -10.02 9.73 -19.97
C ARG A 96 -8.75 9.96 -20.80
N ASP A 97 -7.61 9.41 -20.36
CA ASP A 97 -6.32 9.55 -21.03
C ASP A 97 -6.26 8.72 -22.33
N GLY A 98 -7.12 7.71 -22.47
CA GLY A 98 -7.22 6.85 -23.64
C GLY A 98 -8.35 7.20 -24.61
N LEU A 99 -9.19 8.20 -24.29
CA LEU A 99 -10.26 8.62 -25.20
C LEU A 99 -9.68 9.50 -26.32
N PRO A 100 -10.05 9.24 -27.59
CA PRO A 100 -9.73 10.17 -28.66
C PRO A 100 -10.40 11.52 -28.36
N GLY A 101 -9.65 12.62 -28.54
CA GLY A 101 -10.20 13.96 -28.38
C GLY A 101 -11.41 14.18 -29.28
N TRP A 102 -12.41 14.92 -28.79
CA TRP A 102 -13.56 15.29 -29.61
C TRP A 102 -13.08 16.16 -30.78
N PRO A 103 -13.47 15.86 -32.04
CA PRO A 103 -12.98 16.60 -33.20
C PRO A 103 -13.32 18.10 -33.17
N GLY A 104 -14.35 18.49 -32.41
CA GLY A 104 -14.74 19.90 -32.20
C GLY A 104 -14.03 20.62 -31.04
N GLY A 105 -13.00 20.02 -30.43
CA GLY A 105 -12.34 20.58 -29.24
C GLY A 105 -13.11 20.32 -27.94
N ALA A 106 -12.84 21.10 -26.89
CA ALA A 106 -13.39 20.88 -25.54
C ALA A 106 -14.92 21.09 -25.42
N HIS A 107 -15.58 21.54 -26.48
CA HIS A 107 -17.02 21.79 -26.55
C HIS A 107 -17.67 20.70 -27.41
N GLY A 108 -18.40 19.79 -26.78
CA GLY A 108 -19.22 18.79 -27.46
C GLY A 108 -20.38 19.43 -28.26
N PRO A 109 -21.12 18.66 -29.06
CA PRO A 109 -22.22 19.17 -29.85
C PRO A 109 -23.31 19.67 -28.90
N VAL A 110 -23.56 20.98 -28.93
CA VAL A 110 -24.76 21.55 -28.34
C VAL A 110 -25.89 21.25 -29.32
N GLU A 111 -26.72 20.26 -29.01
CA GLU A 111 -27.98 20.10 -29.72
C GLU A 111 -28.85 21.30 -29.33
N VAL A 112 -29.08 22.17 -30.30
CA VAL A 112 -30.03 23.28 -30.17
C VAL A 112 -31.41 22.65 -30.22
N ILE A 113 -32.08 22.63 -29.07
CA ILE A 113 -33.47 22.20 -28.90
C ILE A 113 -34.41 23.17 -29.61
#